data_AF-A0A538J829-F1
#
_entry.id   AF-A0A538J829-F1
#
_cell.length_a   1.000
_cell.length_b   1.000
_cell.length_c   1.000
_cell.angle_alpha   90.00
_cell.angle_beta   90.00
_cell.angle_gamma   90.00
#
_symmetry.space_group_name_H-M   'P 1'
#
loop_
_entity.id
_entity.type
_entity.pdbx_description
1 polymer ?
#
loop_
_entity_poly.entity_id
_entity_poly.type
_entity_poly.pdbx_seq_one_letter_code
_entity_poly.pdbx_strand_id
1 'polypeptide(L)'
;MATHGRRLLLSLGIAAVVGALGATWMAMRSAGAASCTIATITWDGGAGTTSWEDATNWNPDRLPTTTDHVCIPSGAPGTFVSVNASETVLSVEGQKQVRIPGSLEVTSTTQTSALKSLKLSGTLTGAGSRTVAGTFIWSSGTIAGPGTTTVAAGATLAVTNAFCFCHYLDGTTLQNNGTASMAVDTYILFYNGATLANAGSFDLADNARM
;
A
#
# COMPACT_ATOMS: atom_id res chain seq x y z
N MET A 1 -59.57 -46.84 55.71
CA MET A 1 -58.93 -46.10 56.81
C MET A 1 -58.17 -44.94 56.19
N ALA A 2 -58.82 -43.78 56.10
CA ALA A 2 -58.27 -42.56 55.54
C ALA A 2 -58.16 -41.53 56.67
N THR A 3 -57.05 -40.78 56.77
CA THR A 3 -57.00 -39.40 57.28
C THR A 3 -55.60 -38.79 57.14
N HIS A 4 -55.60 -37.47 56.95
CA HIS A 4 -54.54 -36.53 56.56
C HIS A 4 -53.57 -36.10 57.68
N GLY A 5 -52.41 -35.55 57.28
CA GLY A 5 -51.61 -34.57 58.06
C GLY A 5 -50.24 -34.28 57.39
N ARG A 6 -50.09 -33.33 56.46
CA ARG A 6 -49.84 -31.87 56.54
C ARG A 6 -48.34 -31.46 56.61
N ARG A 7 -47.84 -31.00 55.44
CA ARG A 7 -46.76 -30.04 55.09
C ARG A 7 -45.78 -29.53 56.17
N LEU A 8 -44.48 -29.51 55.83
CA LEU A 8 -43.63 -28.33 56.04
C LEU A 8 -42.64 -28.14 54.86
N LEU A 9 -42.55 -26.89 54.41
CA LEU A 9 -41.71 -26.38 53.33
C LEU A 9 -40.32 -25.97 53.85
N LEU A 10 -39.30 -26.09 53.00
CA LEU A 10 -38.13 -25.21 53.02
C LEU A 10 -37.76 -24.88 51.56
N SER A 11 -38.31 -23.76 51.09
CA SER A 11 -37.94 -23.10 49.84
C SER A 11 -36.64 -22.33 50.08
N LEU A 12 -35.57 -22.70 49.40
CA LEU A 12 -34.35 -21.88 49.29
C LEU A 12 -34.59 -20.76 48.27
N GLY A 13 -34.27 -19.55 48.70
CA GLY A 13 -34.53 -18.31 47.98
C GLY A 13 -33.54 -18.01 46.84
N ILE A 14 -34.11 -17.41 45.79
CA ILE A 14 -33.66 -16.24 45.02
C ILE A 14 -32.15 -15.92 45.04
N ALA A 15 -31.54 -15.97 43.85
CA ALA A 15 -30.76 -14.85 43.31
C ALA A 15 -30.61 -15.01 41.79
N ALA A 16 -31.34 -14.20 41.02
CA ALA A 16 -30.98 -13.93 39.64
C ALA A 16 -29.69 -13.09 39.65
N VAL A 17 -28.62 -13.63 39.07
CA VAL A 17 -27.48 -12.83 38.65
C VAL A 17 -27.39 -12.94 37.14
N VAL A 18 -27.82 -11.88 36.48
CA VAL A 18 -27.46 -11.57 35.09
C VAL A 18 -25.96 -11.29 35.10
N GLY A 19 -25.17 -12.28 34.70
CA GLY A 19 -23.71 -12.22 34.65
C GLY A 19 -23.23 -12.01 33.22
N ALA A 20 -22.96 -10.74 32.90
CA ALA A 20 -22.28 -10.16 31.75
C ALA A 20 -21.67 -11.10 30.68
N LEU A 21 -22.02 -10.82 29.42
CA LEU A 21 -21.22 -11.11 28.22
C LEU A 21 -19.81 -10.52 28.42
N GLY A 22 -18.88 -11.32 28.92
CA GLY A 22 -17.47 -10.98 28.92
C GLY A 22 -16.93 -11.12 27.50
N ALA A 23 -17.17 -10.11 26.67
CA ALA A 23 -16.41 -9.92 25.45
C ALA A 23 -14.94 -9.77 25.86
N THR A 24 -14.17 -10.83 25.66
CA THR A 24 -12.74 -10.82 25.82
C THR A 24 -12.21 -9.86 24.76
N TRP A 25 -11.90 -8.63 25.18
CA TRP A 25 -11.08 -7.70 24.40
C TRP A 25 -9.71 -8.34 24.27
N MET A 26 -9.54 -9.20 23.28
CA MET A 26 -8.22 -9.61 22.85
C MET A 26 -7.65 -8.36 22.19
N ALA A 27 -6.96 -7.54 23.00
CA ALA A 27 -6.05 -6.55 22.48
C ALA A 27 -5.11 -7.31 21.56
N MET A 28 -5.31 -7.16 20.24
CA MET A 28 -4.41 -7.74 19.28
C MET A 28 -3.07 -7.05 19.54
N ARG A 29 -2.14 -7.80 20.15
CA ARG A 29 -0.82 -7.29 20.50
C ARG A 29 -0.23 -6.73 19.23
N SER A 30 0.01 -5.41 19.23
CA SER A 30 0.72 -4.72 18.18
C SER A 30 2.05 -5.43 17.97
N ALA A 31 2.15 -6.23 16.90
CA ALA A 31 3.43 -6.74 16.45
C ALA A 31 4.22 -5.51 16.01
N GLY A 32 5.28 -5.18 16.75
CA GLY A 32 6.20 -4.10 16.42
C GLY A 32 6.86 -4.38 15.07
N ALA A 33 6.19 -3.92 14.02
CA ALA A 33 6.69 -3.88 12.65
C ALA A 33 7.52 -2.61 12.45
N ALA A 34 8.32 -2.55 11.38
CA ALA A 34 8.89 -1.28 10.93
C ALA A 34 7.75 -0.24 10.88
N SER A 35 7.83 0.72 11.78
CA SER A 35 6.73 1.63 12.08
C SER A 35 6.85 2.81 11.14
N CYS A 36 5.76 3.12 10.45
CA CYS A 36 5.69 4.35 9.70
C CYS A 36 5.74 5.54 10.66
N THR A 37 6.33 6.64 10.23
CA THR A 37 6.71 7.72 11.16
C THR A 37 5.61 8.77 11.40
N ILE A 38 4.66 8.91 10.47
CA ILE A 38 3.69 10.02 10.45
C ILE A 38 2.26 9.58 10.07
N ALA A 39 1.95 8.30 10.20
CA ALA A 39 0.71 7.72 9.68
C ALA A 39 -0.54 8.34 10.32
N THR A 40 -1.52 8.74 9.50
CA THR A 40 -2.89 9.06 9.95
C THR A 40 -3.86 7.92 9.67
N ILE A 41 -3.49 7.02 8.75
CA ILE A 41 -4.25 5.82 8.40
C ILE A 41 -3.29 4.67 8.13
N THR A 42 -3.62 3.47 8.63
CA THR A 42 -2.69 2.33 8.58
C THR A 42 -3.39 1.10 8.02
N TRP A 43 -2.74 0.44 7.05
CA TRP A 43 -3.17 -0.86 6.56
C TRP A 43 -3.00 -1.92 7.64
N ASP A 44 -4.08 -2.57 8.02
CA ASP A 44 -4.11 -3.67 8.98
C ASP A 44 -4.57 -5.00 8.36
N GLY A 45 -5.10 -4.96 7.13
CA GLY A 45 -5.57 -6.14 6.41
C GLY A 45 -6.80 -6.81 7.04
N GLY A 46 -7.60 -6.09 7.83
CA GLY A 46 -8.75 -6.62 8.55
C GLY A 46 -9.84 -7.25 7.68
N ALA A 47 -9.95 -6.88 6.39
CA ALA A 47 -10.89 -7.51 5.46
C ALA A 47 -10.39 -8.87 4.91
N GLY A 48 -9.11 -9.20 5.10
CA GLY A 48 -8.50 -10.41 4.55
C GLY A 48 -8.28 -10.38 3.03
N THR A 49 -8.41 -9.21 2.40
CA THR A 49 -8.15 -9.00 0.97
C THR A 49 -6.83 -8.24 0.77
N THR A 50 -6.50 -7.94 -0.49
CA THR A 50 -5.34 -7.09 -0.84
C THR A 50 -5.78 -5.76 -1.48
N SER A 51 -7.09 -5.47 -1.47
CA SER A 51 -7.66 -4.28 -2.13
C SER A 51 -7.50 -3.05 -1.25
N TRP A 52 -6.93 -1.98 -1.80
CA TRP A 52 -6.92 -0.65 -1.19
C TRP A 52 -8.34 -0.16 -0.91
N GLU A 53 -9.29 -0.55 -1.74
CA GLU A 53 -10.68 -0.09 -1.75
C GLU A 53 -11.57 -0.78 -0.70
N ASP A 54 -11.04 -1.74 0.05
CA ASP A 54 -11.76 -2.36 1.16
C ASP A 54 -11.47 -1.58 2.45
N ALA A 55 -12.44 -0.81 2.92
CA ALA A 55 -12.32 0.05 4.11
C ALA A 55 -11.86 -0.73 5.37
N THR A 56 -12.29 -1.98 5.52
CA THR A 56 -11.93 -2.86 6.65
C THR A 56 -10.46 -3.35 6.60
N ASN A 57 -9.70 -3.06 5.54
CA ASN A 57 -8.25 -3.28 5.53
C ASN A 57 -7.44 -2.13 6.13
N TRP A 58 -8.12 -1.06 6.54
CA TRP A 58 -7.50 0.13 7.10
C TRP A 58 -7.98 0.32 8.53
N ASN A 59 -7.10 0.72 9.43
CA ASN A 59 -7.48 1.29 10.72
C ASN A 59 -7.53 2.82 10.53
N PRO A 60 -8.69 3.49 10.68
CA PRO A 60 -9.84 3.10 11.51
C PRO A 60 -11.13 2.70 10.75
N ASP A 61 -11.07 1.67 9.90
CA ASP A 61 -12.17 1.11 9.09
C ASP A 61 -12.80 2.10 8.09
N ARG A 62 -11.94 2.88 7.42
CA ARG A 62 -12.32 3.78 6.32
C ARG A 62 -11.24 3.81 5.24
N LEU A 63 -11.59 4.24 4.04
CA LEU A 63 -10.61 4.46 2.98
C LEU A 63 -9.69 5.65 3.29
N PRO A 64 -8.42 5.61 2.88
CA PRO A 64 -7.57 6.79 2.83
C PRO A 64 -8.19 7.91 1.99
N THR A 65 -7.93 9.15 2.36
CA THR A 65 -8.38 10.35 1.63
C THR A 65 -7.23 11.32 1.37
N THR A 66 -7.54 12.43 0.72
CA THR A 66 -6.59 13.49 0.37
C THR A 66 -5.86 14.13 1.53
N THR A 67 -6.31 13.93 2.78
CA THR A 67 -5.67 14.44 4.00
C THR A 67 -4.82 13.39 4.72
N ASP A 68 -4.72 12.17 4.18
CA ASP A 68 -4.10 11.06 4.90
C ASP A 68 -2.65 10.81 4.52
N HIS A 69 -1.83 10.56 5.54
CA HIS A 69 -0.52 9.92 5.41
C HIS A 69 -0.69 8.43 5.63
N VAL A 70 -0.57 7.66 4.53
CA VAL A 70 -0.82 6.21 4.52
C VAL A 70 0.40 5.45 5.03
N CYS A 71 0.17 4.51 5.93
CA CYS A 71 1.15 3.52 6.36
C CYS A 71 0.76 2.11 5.92
N ILE A 72 1.69 1.39 5.27
CA ILE A 72 1.58 -0.04 5.02
C ILE A 72 2.75 -0.72 5.73
N PRO A 73 2.58 -1.13 7.00
CA PRO A 73 3.67 -1.63 7.83
C PRO A 73 4.10 -3.04 7.41
N SER A 74 5.34 -3.42 7.72
CA SER A 74 5.87 -4.73 7.31
C SER A 74 5.13 -5.92 7.94
N GLY A 75 4.61 -5.73 9.16
CA GLY A 75 3.96 -6.77 9.96
C GLY A 75 2.46 -6.94 9.74
N ALA A 76 1.81 -6.11 8.90
CA ALA A 76 0.41 -6.36 8.52
C ALA A 76 0.28 -7.69 7.73
N PRO A 77 -0.91 -8.32 7.67
CA PRO A 77 -1.15 -9.48 6.83
C PRO A 77 -0.89 -9.22 5.34
N GLY A 78 -0.64 -10.29 4.58
CA GLY A 78 -0.42 -10.23 3.13
C GLY A 78 0.99 -9.76 2.72
N THR A 79 1.27 -9.86 1.41
CA THR A 79 2.57 -9.50 0.82
C THR A 79 2.53 -8.24 -0.03
N PHE A 80 1.34 -7.80 -0.44
CA PHE A 80 1.13 -6.61 -1.24
C PHE A 80 -0.21 -5.94 -0.94
N VAL A 81 -0.34 -4.67 -1.33
CA VAL A 81 -1.58 -3.89 -1.38
C VAL A 81 -1.79 -3.44 -2.83
N SER A 82 -3.01 -3.51 -3.34
CA SER A 82 -3.37 -3.18 -4.73
C SER A 82 -4.31 -1.98 -4.78
N VAL A 83 -3.88 -0.93 -5.49
CA VAL A 83 -4.68 0.24 -5.85
C VAL A 83 -5.31 -0.02 -7.21
N ASN A 84 -6.56 -0.47 -7.21
CA ASN A 84 -7.30 -0.90 -8.40
C ASN A 84 -8.18 0.23 -8.97
N ALA A 85 -8.56 1.20 -8.16
CA ALA A 85 -9.33 2.38 -8.54
C ALA A 85 -8.46 3.64 -8.59
N SER A 86 -9.09 4.82 -8.60
CA SER A 86 -8.41 6.12 -8.52
C SER A 86 -8.38 6.59 -7.07
N GLU A 87 -7.18 6.77 -6.53
CA GLU A 87 -6.94 7.14 -5.14
C GLU A 87 -6.10 8.43 -5.05
N THR A 88 -6.33 9.22 -4.00
CA THR A 88 -5.56 10.45 -3.74
C THR A 88 -5.29 10.58 -2.25
N VAL A 89 -4.01 10.73 -1.90
CA VAL A 89 -3.52 10.82 -0.50
C VAL A 89 -2.40 11.84 -0.36
N LEU A 90 -2.05 12.24 0.87
CA LEU A 90 -0.91 13.13 1.09
C LEU A 90 0.40 12.40 0.75
N SER A 91 0.64 11.23 1.35
CA SER A 91 1.82 10.42 1.10
C SER A 91 1.58 8.94 1.41
N VAL A 92 2.49 8.08 0.93
CA VAL A 92 2.50 6.66 1.27
C VAL A 92 3.87 6.25 1.83
N GLU A 93 3.87 5.64 3.01
CA GLU A 93 5.01 4.88 3.53
C GLU A 93 4.69 3.39 3.48
N GLY A 94 5.25 2.69 2.49
CA GLY A 94 4.95 1.30 2.20
C GLY A 94 6.14 0.38 2.42
N GLN A 95 6.04 -0.51 3.41
CA GLN A 95 7.06 -1.54 3.71
C GLN A 95 6.77 -2.88 3.01
N LYS A 96 5.61 -3.00 2.36
CA LYS A 96 5.22 -4.11 1.47
C LYS A 96 5.21 -3.64 0.01
N GLN A 97 4.96 -4.56 -0.93
CA GLN A 97 4.77 -4.17 -2.33
C GLN A 97 3.45 -3.41 -2.49
N VAL A 98 3.52 -2.21 -3.06
CA VAL A 98 2.36 -1.46 -3.52
C VAL A 98 2.20 -1.72 -5.02
N ARG A 99 1.01 -2.19 -5.43
CA ARG A 99 0.66 -2.42 -6.84
C ARG A 99 -0.32 -1.35 -7.27
N ILE A 100 -0.10 -0.76 -8.43
CA ILE A 100 -0.95 0.31 -8.96
C ILE A 100 -1.37 -0.05 -10.38
N PRO A 101 -2.37 -0.95 -10.56
CA PRO A 101 -3.08 -1.10 -11.82
C PRO A 101 -4.09 0.02 -12.10
N GLY A 102 -4.62 0.68 -11.06
CA GLY A 102 -5.47 1.87 -11.16
C GLY A 102 -4.66 3.16 -11.21
N SER A 103 -5.04 4.15 -10.41
CA SER A 103 -4.33 5.43 -10.30
C SER A 103 -4.09 5.81 -8.85
N LEU A 104 -2.90 6.30 -8.54
CA LEU A 104 -2.55 6.86 -7.24
C LEU A 104 -1.97 8.26 -7.42
N GLU A 105 -2.61 9.24 -6.81
CA GLU A 105 -2.09 10.60 -6.67
C GLU A 105 -1.53 10.83 -5.26
N VAL A 106 -0.28 11.29 -5.19
CA VAL A 106 0.37 11.72 -3.93
C VAL A 106 0.65 13.22 -3.98
N THR A 107 0.14 13.96 -3.00
CA THR A 107 0.05 15.42 -3.08
C THR A 107 1.02 16.17 -2.16
N SER A 108 1.54 15.54 -1.11
CA SER A 108 2.40 16.22 -0.14
C SER A 108 3.76 16.61 -0.72
N THR A 109 4.05 17.91 -0.72
CA THR A 109 5.37 18.44 -1.12
C THR A 109 6.36 18.53 0.04
N THR A 110 5.89 18.39 1.27
CA THR A 110 6.72 18.44 2.48
C THR A 110 7.09 17.05 3.01
N GLN A 111 6.35 16.02 2.62
CA GLN A 111 6.61 14.64 2.98
C GLN A 111 6.82 13.78 1.73
N THR A 112 8.02 13.20 1.60
CA THR A 112 8.31 12.21 0.58
C THR A 112 7.58 10.89 0.88
N SER A 113 6.90 10.34 -0.13
CA SER A 113 6.39 8.97 -0.08
C SER A 113 7.56 7.99 -0.18
N ALA A 114 7.64 7.01 0.71
CA ALA A 114 8.72 6.03 0.78
C ALA A 114 8.17 4.63 0.56
N LEU A 115 8.61 3.96 -0.50
CA LEU A 115 8.13 2.65 -0.92
C LEU A 115 9.28 1.65 -0.94
N LYS A 116 9.15 0.54 -0.24
CA LYS A 116 10.12 -0.54 -0.30
C LYS A 116 10.01 -1.33 -1.61
N SER A 117 8.79 -1.54 -2.10
CA SER A 117 8.56 -2.12 -3.42
C SER A 117 7.34 -1.51 -4.08
N LEU A 118 7.47 -1.20 -5.37
CA LEU A 118 6.44 -0.64 -6.22
C LEU A 118 6.30 -1.49 -7.48
N LYS A 119 5.06 -1.83 -7.85
CA LYS A 119 4.72 -2.36 -9.17
C LYS A 119 3.68 -1.44 -9.82
N LEU A 120 4.04 -0.83 -10.94
CA LEU A 120 3.18 0.11 -11.66
C LEU A 120 2.75 -0.48 -13.01
N SER A 121 1.44 -0.47 -13.26
CA SER A 121 0.85 -0.75 -14.57
C SER A 121 -0.21 0.27 -14.99
N GLY A 122 -0.67 1.11 -14.07
CA GLY A 122 -1.57 2.25 -14.29
C GLY A 122 -0.86 3.58 -14.07
N THR A 123 -1.46 4.50 -13.30
CA THR A 123 -0.95 5.89 -13.17
C THR A 123 -0.43 6.18 -11.76
N LEU A 124 0.77 6.77 -11.67
CA LEU A 124 1.30 7.37 -10.44
C LEU A 124 1.51 8.86 -10.70
N THR A 125 0.80 9.73 -9.98
CA THR A 125 0.78 11.18 -10.26
C THR A 125 0.78 12.05 -8.99
N GLY A 126 0.81 13.37 -9.18
CA GLY A 126 0.76 14.40 -8.14
C GLY A 126 2.06 15.16 -7.94
N ALA A 127 2.03 16.15 -7.04
CA ALA A 127 3.17 17.00 -6.73
C ALA A 127 4.15 16.41 -5.71
N GLY A 128 3.72 15.37 -4.98
CA GLY A 128 4.55 14.75 -3.95
C GLY A 128 5.70 13.93 -4.52
N SER A 129 6.86 14.03 -3.88
CA SER A 129 8.01 13.20 -4.23
C SER A 129 7.80 11.75 -3.78
N ARG A 130 8.32 10.79 -4.57
CA ARG A 130 8.30 9.36 -4.24
C ARG A 130 9.72 8.81 -4.27
N THR A 131 10.06 7.97 -3.31
CA THR A 131 11.32 7.22 -3.30
C THR A 131 11.02 5.73 -3.22
N VAL A 132 11.55 4.95 -4.16
CA VAL A 132 11.54 3.49 -4.12
C VAL A 132 12.90 2.99 -3.66
N ALA A 133 12.95 2.39 -2.47
CA ALA A 133 14.19 1.99 -1.81
C ALA A 133 14.59 0.51 -2.04
N GLY A 134 13.72 -0.30 -2.62
CA GLY A 134 13.99 -1.70 -2.95
C GLY A 134 13.77 -1.98 -4.43
N THR A 135 12.57 -2.40 -4.81
CA THR A 135 12.30 -2.83 -6.20
C THR A 135 11.15 -2.04 -6.81
N PHE A 136 11.41 -1.41 -7.94
CA PHE A 136 10.42 -0.79 -8.80
C PHE A 136 10.24 -1.59 -10.10
N ILE A 137 9.08 -2.20 -10.30
CA ILE A 137 8.69 -2.83 -11.57
C ILE A 137 7.71 -1.89 -12.28
N TRP A 138 8.08 -1.37 -13.44
CA TRP A 138 7.21 -0.58 -14.29
C TRP A 138 6.84 -1.40 -15.52
N SER A 139 5.62 -1.93 -15.55
CA SER A 139 5.15 -2.81 -16.63
C SER A 139 4.34 -2.10 -17.70
N SER A 140 3.69 -0.99 -17.34
CA SER A 140 2.98 -0.10 -18.27
C SER A 140 2.51 1.14 -17.52
N GLY A 141 1.84 2.04 -18.23
CA GLY A 141 1.14 3.18 -17.66
C GLY A 141 2.05 4.40 -17.49
N THR A 142 1.62 5.31 -16.63
CA THR A 142 2.12 6.69 -16.62
C THR A 142 2.67 7.07 -15.25
N ILE A 143 3.86 7.66 -15.25
CA ILE A 143 4.33 8.45 -14.11
C ILE A 143 4.17 9.92 -14.50
N ALA A 144 3.36 10.66 -13.75
CA ALA A 144 2.96 12.02 -14.11
C ALA A 144 3.14 13.03 -12.96
N GLY A 145 2.98 14.29 -13.32
CA GLY A 145 2.95 15.42 -12.41
C GLY A 145 4.35 15.87 -11.95
N PRO A 146 4.43 17.04 -11.28
CA PRO A 146 5.72 17.68 -11.01
C PRO A 146 6.54 16.95 -9.93
N GLY A 147 5.94 16.01 -9.18
CA GLY A 147 6.65 15.20 -8.19
C GLY A 147 7.69 14.28 -8.83
N THR A 148 8.91 14.26 -8.29
CA THR A 148 9.98 13.35 -8.74
C THR A 148 9.77 11.94 -8.17
N THR A 149 9.97 10.92 -9.01
CA THR A 149 10.06 9.52 -8.58
C THR A 149 11.54 9.11 -8.58
N THR A 150 12.08 8.76 -7.42
CA THR A 150 13.48 8.39 -7.23
C THR A 150 13.61 6.89 -6.97
N VAL A 151 14.45 6.20 -7.75
CA VAL A 151 14.93 4.85 -7.45
C VAL A 151 16.23 5.02 -6.66
N ALA A 152 16.21 4.65 -5.38
CA ALA A 152 17.32 4.92 -4.48
C ALA A 152 18.60 4.14 -4.85
N ALA A 153 19.75 4.58 -4.30
CA ALA A 153 20.97 3.80 -4.42
C ALA A 153 20.79 2.40 -3.80
N GLY A 154 21.24 1.36 -4.51
CA GLY A 154 21.03 -0.04 -4.13
C GLY A 154 19.63 -0.60 -4.47
N ALA A 155 18.70 0.24 -4.92
CA ALA A 155 17.40 -0.20 -5.42
C ALA A 155 17.47 -0.58 -6.92
N THR A 156 16.43 -1.26 -7.40
CA THR A 156 16.31 -1.66 -8.81
C THR A 156 15.08 -1.05 -9.48
N LEU A 157 15.21 -0.71 -10.76
CA LEU A 157 14.12 -0.39 -11.67
C LEU A 157 14.11 -1.38 -12.83
N ALA A 158 12.99 -2.08 -13.02
CA ALA A 158 12.77 -2.92 -14.18
C ALA A 158 11.63 -2.33 -15.02
N VAL A 159 11.96 -1.78 -16.18
CA VAL A 159 10.99 -1.39 -17.21
C VAL A 159 10.72 -2.63 -18.06
N THR A 160 9.58 -3.27 -17.83
CA THR A 160 9.25 -4.58 -18.38
C THR A 160 8.28 -4.48 -19.56
N ASN A 161 7.81 -5.64 -20.05
CA ASN A 161 6.97 -5.81 -21.24
C ASN A 161 7.73 -5.43 -22.54
N ALA A 162 8.41 -6.42 -23.09
CA ALA A 162 9.05 -6.32 -24.40
C ALA A 162 8.02 -5.96 -25.49
N PHE A 163 8.46 -5.26 -26.54
CA PHE A 163 7.60 -4.85 -27.66
C PHE A 163 6.42 -3.94 -27.26
N CYS A 164 6.56 -3.17 -26.17
CA CYS A 164 5.49 -2.32 -25.65
C CYS A 164 5.78 -0.82 -25.81
N PHE A 165 4.78 -0.08 -26.30
CA PHE A 165 4.77 1.38 -26.42
C PHE A 165 3.86 2.01 -25.35
N CYS A 166 4.04 1.57 -24.11
CA CYS A 166 3.03 1.73 -23.05
C CYS A 166 3.57 2.35 -21.76
N HIS A 167 4.80 2.88 -21.78
CA HIS A 167 5.40 3.56 -20.62
C HIS A 167 5.50 5.05 -20.90
N TYR A 168 4.91 5.87 -20.04
CA TYR A 168 4.79 7.30 -20.23
C TYR A 168 5.38 8.06 -19.03
N LEU A 169 6.29 9.00 -19.28
CA LEU A 169 6.65 10.04 -18.33
C LEU A 169 6.00 11.35 -18.78
N ASP A 170 5.24 12.00 -17.91
CA ASP A 170 4.45 13.19 -18.23
C ASP A 170 4.65 14.31 -17.19
N GLY A 171 5.42 15.34 -17.54
CA GLY A 171 5.67 16.49 -16.66
C GLY A 171 6.42 16.15 -15.35
N THR A 172 7.07 14.99 -15.29
CA THR A 172 7.74 14.43 -14.10
C THR A 172 9.24 14.23 -14.33
N THR A 173 9.99 13.96 -13.25
CA THR A 173 11.35 13.42 -13.32
C THR A 173 11.36 12.01 -12.74
N LEU A 174 11.84 11.04 -13.52
CA LEU A 174 12.24 9.73 -13.02
C LEU A 174 13.76 9.74 -12.78
N GLN A 175 14.17 9.79 -11.51
CA GLN A 175 15.56 9.79 -11.09
C GLN A 175 16.00 8.36 -10.76
N ASN A 176 16.96 7.82 -11.51
CA ASN A 176 17.59 6.54 -11.20
C ASN A 176 18.94 6.76 -10.52
N ASN A 177 19.03 6.44 -9.22
CA ASN A 177 20.30 6.37 -8.48
C ASN A 177 20.75 4.93 -8.23
N GLY A 178 19.95 3.94 -8.65
CA GLY A 178 20.19 2.51 -8.46
C GLY A 178 20.57 1.81 -9.76
N THR A 179 20.05 0.60 -9.94
CA THR A 179 20.25 -0.20 -11.16
C THR A 179 18.94 -0.29 -11.94
N ALA A 180 18.90 0.33 -13.11
CA ALA A 180 17.79 0.23 -14.04
C ALA A 180 18.08 -0.81 -15.14
N SER A 181 17.04 -1.50 -15.57
CA SER A 181 17.04 -2.35 -16.77
C SER A 181 15.78 -2.08 -17.59
N MET A 182 15.89 -2.06 -18.91
CA MET A 182 14.76 -1.98 -19.83
C MET A 182 14.72 -3.19 -20.76
N ALA A 183 13.54 -3.79 -20.88
CA ALA A 183 13.32 -4.94 -21.75
C ALA A 183 13.53 -4.60 -23.24
N VAL A 184 13.78 -5.63 -24.04
CA VAL A 184 14.01 -5.51 -25.49
C VAL A 184 12.80 -4.88 -26.18
N ASP A 185 13.06 -4.00 -27.15
CA ASP A 185 12.03 -3.35 -27.98
C ASP A 185 10.93 -2.65 -27.15
N THR A 186 11.28 -2.12 -25.96
CA THR A 186 10.40 -1.34 -25.09
C THR A 186 10.68 0.16 -25.21
N TYR A 187 9.62 0.98 -25.12
CA TYR A 187 9.72 2.43 -25.27
C TYR A 187 9.24 3.15 -24.01
N ILE A 188 9.98 4.19 -23.62
CA ILE A 188 9.53 5.21 -22.66
C ILE A 188 9.27 6.49 -23.45
N LEU A 189 8.03 6.95 -23.43
CA LEU A 189 7.60 8.17 -24.11
C LEU A 189 7.60 9.34 -23.12
N PHE A 190 8.15 10.47 -23.55
CA PHE A 190 8.34 11.66 -22.70
C PHE A 190 7.42 12.79 -23.18
N TYR A 191 6.59 13.31 -22.27
CA TYR A 191 5.64 14.40 -22.52
C TYR A 191 5.84 15.55 -21.53
N ASN A 192 5.42 16.74 -21.94
CA ASN A 192 5.29 17.93 -21.08
C ASN A 192 6.55 18.25 -20.26
N GLY A 193 7.74 18.10 -20.86
CA GLY A 193 9.02 18.39 -20.21
C GLY A 193 9.48 17.31 -19.24
N ALA A 194 8.91 16.11 -19.30
CA ALA A 194 9.36 14.99 -18.50
C ALA A 194 10.84 14.65 -18.75
N THR A 195 11.53 14.16 -17.72
CA THR A 195 12.93 13.75 -17.81
C THR A 195 13.17 12.40 -17.14
N LEU A 196 14.19 11.71 -17.62
CA LEU A 196 14.77 10.55 -16.95
C LEU A 196 16.23 10.91 -16.65
N ALA A 197 16.52 11.11 -15.38
CA ALA A 197 17.85 11.43 -14.91
C ALA A 197 18.51 10.17 -14.37
N ASN A 198 19.66 9.79 -14.92
CA ASN A 198 20.38 8.59 -14.50
C ASN A 198 21.70 8.96 -13.81
N ALA A 199 21.78 8.72 -12.51
CA ALA A 199 23.00 8.81 -11.70
C ALA A 199 23.53 7.42 -11.25
N GLY A 200 22.79 6.35 -11.54
CA GLY A 200 23.19 4.96 -11.33
C GLY A 200 23.54 4.23 -12.64
N SER A 201 23.23 2.93 -12.70
CA SER A 201 23.40 2.12 -13.92
C SER A 201 22.09 2.01 -14.69
N PHE A 202 22.16 1.99 -16.02
CA PHE A 202 21.02 1.71 -16.88
C PHE A 202 21.43 0.70 -17.95
N ASP A 203 20.91 -0.52 -17.84
CA ASP A 203 21.06 -1.58 -18.84
C ASP A 203 19.89 -1.57 -19.84
N LEU A 204 20.21 -1.61 -21.13
CA LEU A 204 19.24 -1.66 -22.22
C LEU A 204 19.37 -3.03 -22.88
N ALA A 205 18.36 -3.88 -22.71
CA ALA A 205 18.37 -5.17 -23.37
C ALA A 205 18.26 -4.97 -24.88
N ASP A 206 19.19 -5.57 -25.62
CA ASP A 206 19.21 -5.57 -27.08
C ASP A 206 18.79 -6.94 -27.62
N ASN A 207 18.27 -6.97 -28.84
CA ASN A 207 17.89 -8.16 -29.58
C ASN A 207 19.00 -8.65 -30.54
N ALA A 208 20.25 -8.24 -30.32
CA ALA A 208 21.40 -8.64 -31.12
C ALA A 208 21.47 -10.17 -31.31
N ARG A 209 21.07 -10.61 -32.50
CA ARG A 209 21.43 -11.93 -33.02
C ARG A 209 22.89 -11.84 -33.45
N MET A 210 23.79 -12.47 -32.68
CA MET A 210 25.12 -12.82 -33.17
C MET A 210 25.02 -13.83 -34.32
#